data_AF-A0A947T6D3-F1
#
_entry.id   AF-A0A947T6D3-F1
#
_cell.length_a   1.000
_cell.length_b   1.000
_cell.length_c   1.000
_cell.angle_alpha   90.00
_cell.angle_beta   90.00
_cell.angle_gamma   90.00
#
_symmetry.space_group_name_H-M   'P 1'
#
loop_
_entity.id
_entity.type
_entity.pdbx_description
1 polymer ?
#
loop_
_entity_poly.entity_id
_entity_poly.type
_entity_poly.pdbx_seq_one_letter_code
_entity_poly.pdbx_strand_id
1 'polypeptide(L)'
;MNPRLAIAHIHKTAGTTLSAALKIAFGGRYCLVTARDPAAPFFDAGELRALRRVYPRLEVLMGHDIRPYGDLHQAVPGLSYATFLRDPVVRCASHYQYDVQVGGVDLPLEEWLSHEVSPNRQVRHLAGPGATGDDAIAVVEDRVDFVGVTEHFDASLLMMAARYGFRRVGYVRKWSAPANEIKQRVLDDPANRALLEEANREDMVLYRHVLDEVLPRQEAGYGPSLTADVAAFKESNRAMKPRHLYLRPGYAWYVAKWRIAYQPWVDRARAAADRVRQPV
;
A
#
# COMPACT_ATOMS: atom_id res chain seq x y z
N MET A 1 6.68 13.62 18.12
CA MET A 1 7.67 12.89 17.29
C MET A 1 7.25 13.04 15.83
N ASN A 2 8.21 13.10 14.92
CA ASN A 2 7.91 13.14 13.49
C ASN A 2 7.66 11.74 12.97
N PRO A 3 6.72 11.56 12.01
CA PRO A 3 6.63 10.30 11.29
C PRO A 3 7.97 10.02 10.60
N ARG A 4 8.34 8.75 10.58
CA ARG A 4 9.60 8.28 10.00
C ARG A 4 9.37 7.54 8.70
N LEU A 5 8.14 7.06 8.47
CA LEU A 5 7.80 6.21 7.34
C LEU A 5 6.43 6.55 6.77
N ALA A 6 6.37 6.75 5.46
CA ALA A 6 5.16 6.87 4.67
C ALA A 6 5.08 5.73 3.64
N ILE A 7 3.97 4.99 3.64
CA ILE A 7 3.82 3.81 2.78
C ILE A 7 2.82 4.11 1.67
N ALA A 8 3.32 4.24 0.44
CA ALA A 8 2.51 4.37 -0.76
C ALA A 8 1.77 3.05 -0.99
N HIS A 9 0.49 3.00 -0.60
CA HIS A 9 -0.28 1.77 -0.67
C HIS A 9 -0.93 1.63 -2.05
N ILE A 10 -0.40 0.73 -2.88
CA ILE A 10 -1.01 0.40 -4.17
C ILE A 10 -2.11 -0.65 -3.98
N HIS A 11 -3.20 -0.54 -4.76
CA HIS A 11 -4.29 -1.50 -4.73
C HIS A 11 -3.80 -2.91 -5.12
N LYS A 12 -4.29 -3.91 -4.36
CA LYS A 12 -4.06 -5.35 -4.61
C LYS A 12 -2.63 -5.86 -4.44
N THR A 13 -1.79 -5.13 -3.68
CA THR A 13 -0.41 -5.53 -3.30
C THR A 13 -0.30 -5.96 -1.83
N ALA A 14 -1.27 -6.75 -1.36
CA ALA A 14 -1.37 -7.25 0.03
C ALA A 14 -1.41 -6.18 1.14
N GLY A 15 -1.72 -4.91 0.83
CA GLY A 15 -1.64 -3.86 1.84
C GLY A 15 -2.67 -3.92 2.98
N THR A 16 -3.77 -4.67 2.85
CA THR A 16 -4.65 -4.97 4.00
C THR A 16 -3.94 -5.83 5.05
N THR A 17 -3.13 -6.79 4.59
CA THR A 17 -2.27 -7.64 5.43
C THR A 17 -1.14 -6.81 6.05
N LEU A 18 -0.47 -5.96 5.27
CA LEU A 18 0.55 -5.05 5.76
C LEU A 18 -0.02 -4.09 6.82
N SER A 19 -1.17 -3.48 6.56
CA SER A 19 -1.88 -2.62 7.51
C SER A 19 -2.21 -3.35 8.82
N ALA A 20 -2.53 -4.64 8.78
CA ALA A 20 -2.70 -5.44 10.00
C ALA A 20 -1.38 -5.61 10.78
N ALA A 21 -0.26 -5.86 10.10
CA ALA A 21 1.06 -5.95 10.72
C ALA A 21 1.50 -4.61 11.34
N LEU A 22 1.26 -3.49 10.65
CA LEU A 22 1.58 -2.15 11.14
C LEU A 22 0.75 -1.77 12.36
N LYS A 23 -0.54 -2.13 12.39
CA LYS A 23 -1.39 -1.95 13.59
C LYS A 23 -0.85 -2.72 14.79
N ILE A 24 -0.27 -3.91 14.58
CA ILE A 24 0.42 -4.68 15.62
C ILE A 24 1.68 -3.96 16.10
N ALA A 25 2.53 -3.54 15.17
CA ALA A 25 3.85 -2.99 15.49
C ALA A 25 3.78 -1.58 16.12
N PHE A 26 2.86 -0.74 15.63
CA PHE A 26 2.82 0.68 15.96
C PHE A 26 1.58 1.10 16.75
N GLY A 27 0.48 0.35 16.71
CA GLY A 27 -0.77 0.69 17.39
C GLY A 27 -1.22 2.12 17.07
N GLY A 28 -1.54 2.91 18.09
CA GLY A 28 -1.94 4.32 17.93
C GLY A 28 -0.82 5.30 17.50
N ARG A 29 0.34 4.79 17.04
CA ARG A 29 1.40 5.54 16.33
C ARG A 29 1.34 5.32 14.81
N TYR A 30 0.44 4.45 14.34
CA TYR A 30 0.15 4.22 12.94
C TYR A 30 -1.17 4.90 12.56
N CYS A 31 -1.22 5.49 11.36
CA CYS A 31 -2.44 6.02 10.77
C CYS A 31 -2.60 5.52 9.34
N LEU A 32 -3.80 5.04 9.00
CA LEU A 32 -4.20 4.78 7.62
C LEU A 32 -4.85 6.07 7.10
N VAL A 33 -4.16 6.78 6.21
CA VAL A 33 -4.53 8.12 5.75
C VAL A 33 -5.22 8.07 4.39
N THR A 34 -6.12 9.02 4.19
CA THR A 34 -6.67 9.43 2.90
C THR A 34 -6.57 10.95 2.78
N ALA A 35 -6.53 11.46 1.57
CA ALA A 35 -6.70 12.88 1.29
C ALA A 35 -8.07 13.35 1.83
N ARG A 36 -8.10 14.57 2.37
CA ARG A 36 -9.31 15.19 2.93
C ARG A 36 -10.30 15.53 1.84
N ASP A 37 -9.81 16.11 0.74
CA ASP A 37 -10.60 16.32 -0.47
C ASP A 37 -10.52 15.05 -1.32
N PRO A 38 -11.64 14.34 -1.58
CA PRO A 38 -11.66 13.16 -2.43
C PRO A 38 -11.22 13.42 -3.88
N ALA A 39 -11.24 14.67 -4.35
CA ALA A 39 -10.76 15.05 -5.67
C ALA A 39 -9.28 15.44 -5.69
N ALA A 40 -8.63 15.57 -4.52
CA ALA A 40 -7.21 15.85 -4.47
C ALA A 40 -6.43 14.66 -5.01
N PRO A 41 -5.33 14.90 -5.76
CA PRO A 41 -4.56 13.82 -6.37
C PRO A 41 -3.83 12.95 -5.34
N PHE A 42 -3.53 13.51 -4.16
CA PHE A 42 -2.81 12.85 -3.07
C PHE A 42 -2.97 13.58 -1.73
N PHE A 43 -2.56 12.91 -0.66
CA PHE A 43 -2.46 13.45 0.70
C PHE A 43 -1.22 14.34 0.81
N ASP A 44 -1.39 15.62 1.11
CA ASP A 44 -0.34 16.64 0.97
C ASP A 44 0.40 17.01 2.29
N ALA A 45 1.43 17.85 2.17
CA ALA A 45 2.23 18.34 3.29
C ALA A 45 1.40 19.14 4.32
N GLY A 46 0.44 19.94 3.87
CA GLY A 46 -0.47 20.70 4.73
C GLY A 46 -1.34 19.79 5.58
N GLU A 47 -1.88 18.74 4.97
CA GLU A 47 -2.65 17.70 5.63
C GLU A 47 -1.80 16.92 6.64
N LEU A 48 -0.54 16.60 6.31
CA LEU A 48 0.37 15.95 7.26
C LEU A 48 0.68 16.86 8.46
N ARG A 49 0.91 18.17 8.25
CA ARG A 49 1.08 19.13 9.35
C ARG A 49 -0.15 19.17 10.25
N ALA A 50 -1.35 19.16 9.67
CA ALA A 50 -2.60 19.15 10.43
C ALA A 50 -2.79 17.83 11.20
N LEU A 51 -2.56 16.68 10.54
CA LEU A 51 -2.66 15.35 11.14
C LEU A 51 -1.73 15.21 12.35
N ARG A 52 -0.50 15.76 12.29
CA ARG A 52 0.45 15.72 13.41
C ARG A 52 -0.05 16.44 14.67
N ARG A 53 -0.96 17.40 14.55
CA ARG A 53 -1.58 18.07 15.71
C ARG A 53 -2.53 17.14 16.46
N VAL A 54 -3.26 16.30 15.73
CA VAL A 54 -4.21 15.32 16.30
C VAL A 54 -3.54 13.96 16.59
N TYR A 55 -2.41 13.66 15.95
CA TYR A 55 -1.58 12.47 16.16
C TYR A 55 -0.13 12.86 16.53
N PRO A 56 0.13 13.39 17.74
CA PRO A 56 1.46 13.91 18.13
C PRO A 56 2.57 12.84 18.27
N ARG A 57 2.18 11.56 18.31
CA ARG A 57 3.07 10.39 18.35
C ARG A 57 2.99 9.56 17.06
N LEU A 58 2.61 10.19 15.94
CA LEU A 58 2.60 9.52 14.63
C LEU A 58 4.04 9.10 14.27
N GLU A 59 4.20 7.84 13.89
CA GLU A 59 5.47 7.29 13.42
C GLU A 59 5.37 6.72 12.01
N VAL A 60 4.22 6.11 11.67
CA VAL A 60 3.99 5.50 10.36
C VAL A 60 2.65 5.95 9.81
N LEU A 61 2.64 6.37 8.55
CA LEU A 61 1.42 6.53 7.77
C LEU A 61 1.43 5.59 6.56
N MET A 62 0.25 5.12 6.19
CA MET A 62 0.02 4.30 4.99
C MET A 62 -1.26 4.80 4.35
N GLY A 63 -1.37 4.75 3.02
CA GLY A 63 -2.61 5.18 2.38
C GLY A 63 -2.56 5.08 0.87
N HIS A 64 -3.73 4.97 0.27
CA HIS A 64 -3.88 5.01 -1.19
C HIS A 64 -3.65 6.39 -1.77
N ASP A 65 -3.48 7.42 -0.94
CA ASP A 65 -3.23 8.81 -1.36
C ASP A 65 -1.80 9.26 -1.03
N ILE A 66 -0.96 8.38 -0.48
CA ILE A 66 0.46 8.67 -0.32
C ILE A 66 1.15 8.49 -1.68
N ARG A 67 1.83 9.53 -2.15
CA ARG A 67 2.60 9.52 -3.41
C ARG A 67 4.06 9.91 -3.14
N PRO A 68 5.06 9.10 -3.54
CA PRO A 68 6.47 9.47 -3.41
C PRO A 68 6.86 10.73 -4.21
N TYR A 69 6.18 11.00 -5.33
CA TYR A 69 6.33 12.25 -6.09
C TYR A 69 5.65 13.47 -5.44
N GLY A 70 4.89 13.27 -4.37
CA GLY A 70 4.21 14.33 -3.63
C GLY A 70 5.15 15.15 -2.73
N ASP A 71 4.55 16.00 -1.90
CA ASP A 71 5.24 17.04 -1.14
C ASP A 71 5.43 16.73 0.35
N LEU A 72 5.11 15.52 0.84
CA LEU A 72 5.16 15.21 2.28
C LEU A 72 6.53 15.46 2.94
N HIS A 73 7.61 15.34 2.17
CA HIS A 73 8.98 15.66 2.60
C HIS A 73 9.13 17.12 3.04
N GLN A 74 8.32 18.06 2.52
CA GLN A 74 8.29 19.45 2.95
C GLN A 74 7.71 19.64 4.36
N ALA A 75 6.80 18.76 4.79
CA ALA A 75 6.26 18.77 6.15
C ALA A 75 7.17 18.06 7.15
N VAL A 76 7.91 17.05 6.68
CA VAL A 76 8.82 16.24 7.48
C VAL A 76 10.08 15.91 6.65
N PRO A 77 11.13 16.74 6.77
CA PRO A 77 12.43 16.43 6.17
C PRO A 77 12.96 15.08 6.71
N GLY A 78 13.46 14.23 5.81
CA GLY A 78 13.94 12.88 6.16
C GLY A 78 12.84 11.83 6.35
N LEU A 79 11.61 12.09 5.88
CA LEU A 79 10.55 11.09 5.80
C LEU A 79 10.92 10.01 4.77
N SER A 80 11.08 8.76 5.23
CA SER A 80 11.28 7.61 4.34
C SER A 80 9.98 7.20 3.65
N TYR A 81 10.05 6.86 2.37
CA TYR A 81 8.96 6.18 1.68
C TYR A 81 9.19 4.67 1.58
N ALA A 82 8.11 3.91 1.61
CA ALA A 82 8.11 2.51 1.23
C ALA A 82 6.88 2.16 0.38
N THR A 83 6.97 1.09 -0.39
CA THR A 83 5.83 0.55 -1.14
C THR A 83 5.87 -0.97 -1.19
N PHE A 84 4.77 -1.58 -1.62
CA PHE A 84 4.72 -3.00 -1.96
C PHE A 84 4.21 -3.13 -3.38
N LEU A 85 4.97 -3.84 -4.21
CA LEU A 85 4.64 -4.19 -5.57
C LEU A 85 4.14 -5.64 -5.66
N ARG A 86 3.62 -5.99 -6.82
CA ARG A 86 3.13 -7.31 -7.18
C ARG A 86 3.32 -7.51 -8.67
N ASP A 87 3.39 -8.77 -9.10
CA ASP A 87 3.32 -9.12 -10.52
C ASP A 87 2.18 -8.31 -11.19
N PRO A 88 2.49 -7.49 -12.22
CA PRO A 88 1.53 -6.55 -12.79
C PRO A 88 0.28 -7.21 -13.36
N VAL A 89 0.45 -8.35 -14.03
CA VAL A 89 -0.64 -9.13 -14.65
C VAL A 89 -1.58 -9.66 -13.55
N VAL A 90 -1.02 -10.33 -12.53
CA VAL A 90 -1.77 -10.89 -11.41
C VAL A 90 -2.42 -9.79 -10.58
N ARG A 91 -1.74 -8.65 -10.37
CA ARG A 91 -2.30 -7.48 -9.69
C ARG A 91 -3.50 -6.93 -10.44
N CYS A 92 -3.37 -6.77 -11.76
CA CYS A 92 -4.41 -6.20 -12.61
C CYS A 92 -5.64 -7.12 -12.68
N ALA A 93 -5.46 -8.43 -12.91
CA ALA A 93 -6.55 -9.41 -12.84
C ALA A 93 -7.23 -9.44 -11.46
N SER A 94 -6.44 -9.31 -10.38
CA SER A 94 -6.99 -9.23 -9.02
C SER A 94 -7.76 -7.93 -8.76
N HIS A 95 -7.44 -6.85 -9.48
CA HIS A 95 -8.14 -5.57 -9.40
C HIS A 95 -9.45 -5.64 -10.18
N TYR A 96 -9.43 -6.14 -11.41
CA TYR A 96 -10.63 -6.38 -12.21
C TYR A 96 -11.65 -7.23 -11.45
N GLN A 97 -11.24 -8.37 -10.89
CA GLN A 97 -12.14 -9.18 -10.07
C GLN A 97 -12.76 -8.39 -8.90
N TYR A 98 -11.97 -7.53 -8.24
CA TYR A 98 -12.47 -6.76 -7.11
C TYR A 98 -13.50 -5.72 -7.55
N ASP A 99 -13.25 -5.05 -8.68
CA ASP A 99 -14.19 -4.08 -9.24
C ASP A 99 -15.49 -4.76 -9.67
N VAL A 100 -15.44 -5.99 -10.21
CA VAL A 100 -16.64 -6.77 -10.52
C VAL A 100 -17.39 -7.19 -9.26
N GLN A 101 -16.70 -7.80 -8.29
CA GLN A 101 -17.35 -8.38 -7.11
C GLN A 101 -17.81 -7.35 -6.06
N VAL A 102 -17.08 -6.25 -5.93
CA VAL A 102 -17.26 -5.27 -4.84
C VAL A 102 -17.60 -3.90 -5.40
N GLY A 103 -16.99 -3.52 -6.52
CA GLY A 103 -17.26 -2.24 -7.19
C GLY A 103 -18.56 -2.21 -7.98
N GLY A 104 -19.19 -3.37 -8.23
CA GLY A 104 -20.41 -3.47 -9.05
C GLY A 104 -20.17 -3.21 -10.53
N VAL A 105 -18.93 -3.32 -10.99
CA VAL A 105 -18.58 -3.18 -12.41
C VAL A 105 -19.05 -4.41 -13.18
N ASP A 106 -19.87 -4.21 -14.19
CA ASP A 106 -20.34 -5.25 -15.11
C ASP A 106 -19.84 -4.97 -16.53
N LEU A 107 -18.50 -4.93 -16.67
CA LEU A 107 -17.83 -4.65 -17.94
C LEU A 107 -16.91 -5.82 -18.30
N PRO A 108 -16.80 -6.18 -19.59
CA PRO A 108 -15.75 -7.07 -20.09
C PRO A 108 -14.35 -6.54 -19.76
N LEU A 109 -13.37 -7.44 -19.67
CA LEU A 109 -11.99 -7.09 -19.30
C LEU A 109 -11.38 -6.01 -20.21
N GLU A 110 -11.53 -6.16 -21.53
CA GLU A 110 -10.98 -5.23 -22.52
C GLU A 110 -11.55 -3.81 -22.35
N GLU A 111 -12.86 -3.70 -22.17
CA GLU A 111 -13.52 -2.42 -21.91
C GLU A 111 -13.07 -1.84 -20.56
N TRP A 112 -12.98 -2.66 -19.51
CA TRP A 112 -12.50 -2.22 -18.21
C TRP A 112 -11.03 -1.71 -18.25
N LEU A 113 -10.18 -2.31 -19.09
CA LEU A 113 -8.79 -1.87 -19.30
C LEU A 113 -8.69 -0.53 -20.03
N SER A 114 -9.71 -0.15 -20.81
CA SER A 114 -9.73 1.15 -21.50
C SER A 114 -9.89 2.33 -20.53
N HIS A 115 -10.37 2.10 -19.30
CA HIS A 115 -10.43 3.12 -18.28
C HIS A 115 -9.04 3.54 -17.85
N GLU A 116 -8.77 4.85 -17.92
CA GLU A 116 -7.44 5.43 -17.73
C GLU A 116 -6.71 4.93 -16.47
N VAL A 117 -7.44 4.71 -15.38
CA VAL A 117 -6.89 4.32 -14.08
C VAL A 117 -6.52 2.84 -13.95
N SER A 118 -6.92 1.98 -14.89
CA SER A 118 -6.75 0.52 -14.80
C SER A 118 -5.35 0.05 -15.23
N PRO A 119 -4.79 0.51 -16.37
CA PRO A 119 -3.42 0.24 -16.85
C PRO A 119 -2.32 0.83 -15.95
N ASN A 120 -1.13 0.22 -16.00
CA ASN A 120 0.13 0.75 -15.43
C ASN A 120 0.00 1.38 -14.03
N ARG A 121 -0.80 0.74 -13.17
CA ARG A 121 -1.22 1.35 -11.91
C ARG A 121 -0.06 1.55 -10.94
N GLN A 122 0.92 0.65 -10.91
CA GLN A 122 2.04 0.75 -9.98
C GLN A 122 2.94 1.93 -10.34
N VAL A 123 3.28 2.08 -11.62
CA VAL A 123 4.01 3.22 -12.18
C VAL A 123 3.25 4.52 -11.94
N ARG A 124 1.97 4.59 -12.31
CA ARG A 124 1.14 5.79 -12.10
C ARG A 124 1.09 6.23 -10.64
N HIS A 125 1.06 5.27 -9.71
CA HIS A 125 0.99 5.57 -8.29
C HIS A 125 2.33 6.06 -7.71
N LEU A 126 3.45 5.62 -8.30
CA LEU A 126 4.78 5.98 -7.82
C LEU A 126 5.35 7.23 -8.47
N ALA A 127 5.10 7.43 -9.77
CA ALA A 127 5.68 8.53 -10.56
C ALA A 127 4.64 9.50 -11.16
N GLY A 128 3.34 9.18 -11.08
CA GLY A 128 2.25 10.06 -11.49
C GLY A 128 1.59 9.66 -12.82
N PRO A 129 0.49 10.33 -13.19
CA PRO A 129 -0.22 10.05 -14.44
C PRO A 129 0.68 10.25 -15.66
N GLY A 130 0.66 9.30 -16.61
CA GLY A 130 1.45 9.37 -17.84
C GLY A 130 2.93 9.01 -17.70
N ALA A 131 3.41 8.66 -16.50
CA ALA A 131 4.78 8.22 -16.28
C ALA A 131 5.08 6.85 -16.93
N THR A 132 6.35 6.66 -17.29
CA THR A 132 6.90 5.40 -17.81
C THR A 132 7.47 4.52 -16.70
N GLY A 133 7.84 3.28 -17.03
CA GLY A 133 8.55 2.39 -16.13
C GLY A 133 9.87 3.00 -15.63
N ASP A 134 10.61 3.67 -16.51
CA ASP A 134 11.88 4.31 -16.19
C ASP A 134 11.70 5.50 -15.22
N ASP A 135 10.64 6.30 -15.39
CA ASP A 135 10.30 7.38 -14.45
C ASP A 135 10.03 6.81 -13.04
N ALA A 136 9.30 5.70 -12.97
CA ALA A 136 9.02 5.03 -11.70
C ALA A 136 10.26 4.40 -11.08
N ILE A 137 11.18 3.84 -11.88
CA ILE A 137 12.47 3.35 -11.41
C ILE A 137 13.28 4.50 -10.80
N ALA A 138 13.33 5.66 -11.46
CA ALA A 138 14.02 6.83 -10.95
C ALA A 138 13.45 7.30 -9.60
N VAL A 139 12.12 7.34 -9.46
CA VAL A 139 11.48 7.63 -8.15
C VAL A 139 11.82 6.57 -7.11
N VAL A 140 11.80 5.29 -7.47
CA VAL A 140 12.09 4.20 -6.53
C VAL A 140 13.52 4.33 -5.99
N GLU A 141 14.50 4.55 -6.86
CA GLU A 141 15.90 4.65 -6.46
C GLU A 141 16.21 5.97 -5.71
N ASP A 142 15.55 7.09 -6.04
CA ASP A 142 15.79 8.39 -5.41
C ASP A 142 15.03 8.58 -4.07
N ARG A 143 13.77 8.09 -4.00
CA ARG A 143 12.84 8.46 -2.92
C ARG A 143 12.29 7.31 -2.12
N VAL A 144 12.30 6.09 -2.65
CA VAL A 144 11.67 4.94 -2.00
C VAL A 144 12.72 4.09 -1.32
N ASP A 145 12.84 4.29 -0.01
CA ASP A 145 13.80 3.60 0.85
C ASP A 145 13.57 2.10 0.98
N PHE A 146 12.39 1.58 0.63
CA PHE A 146 12.09 0.15 0.71
C PHE A 146 10.96 -0.27 -0.25
N VAL A 147 11.16 -1.35 -0.98
CA VAL A 147 10.16 -1.96 -1.86
C VAL A 147 9.92 -3.41 -1.47
N GLY A 148 8.71 -3.73 -1.01
CA GLY A 148 8.28 -5.10 -0.78
C GLY A 148 7.71 -5.75 -2.05
N VAL A 149 7.81 -7.07 -2.15
CA VAL A 149 7.24 -7.87 -3.24
C VAL A 149 6.18 -8.79 -2.66
N THR A 150 4.96 -8.74 -3.21
CA THR A 150 3.81 -9.47 -2.68
C THR A 150 4.01 -11.00 -2.71
N GLU A 151 4.68 -11.50 -3.73
CA GLU A 151 5.04 -12.91 -3.92
C GLU A 151 6.03 -13.38 -2.82
N HIS A 152 6.84 -12.47 -2.30
CA HIS A 152 7.81 -12.68 -1.22
C HIS A 152 7.40 -11.98 0.09
N PHE A 153 6.08 -11.84 0.34
CA PHE A 153 5.54 -10.96 1.38
C PHE A 153 6.15 -11.17 2.77
N ASP A 154 6.34 -12.41 3.20
CA ASP A 154 6.90 -12.71 4.53
C ASP A 154 8.35 -12.23 4.65
N ALA A 155 9.17 -12.45 3.61
CA ALA A 155 10.54 -11.96 3.55
C ALA A 155 10.57 -10.43 3.49
N SER A 156 9.76 -9.81 2.62
CA SER A 156 9.64 -8.35 2.54
C SER A 156 9.21 -7.73 3.88
N LEU A 157 8.28 -8.35 4.60
CA LEU A 157 7.83 -7.86 5.90
C LEU A 157 8.95 -7.93 6.95
N LEU A 158 9.74 -9.00 6.98
CA LEU A 158 10.89 -9.12 7.87
C LEU A 158 11.98 -8.10 7.55
N MET A 159 12.31 -7.92 6.27
CA MET A 159 13.30 -6.92 5.84
C MET A 159 12.87 -5.50 6.19
N MET A 160 11.60 -5.17 5.93
CA MET A 160 11.01 -3.90 6.33
C MET A 160 11.06 -3.70 7.85
N ALA A 161 10.75 -4.75 8.61
CA ALA A 161 10.77 -4.73 10.06
C ALA A 161 12.18 -4.48 10.62
N ALA A 162 13.20 -5.12 10.06
CA ALA A 162 14.59 -4.90 10.43
C ALA A 162 15.02 -3.46 10.09
N ARG A 163 14.71 -2.98 8.88
CA ARG A 163 15.08 -1.64 8.40
C ARG A 163 14.50 -0.51 9.25
N TYR A 164 13.24 -0.62 9.66
CA TYR A 164 12.53 0.44 10.39
C TYR A 164 12.33 0.15 11.89
N GLY A 165 12.93 -0.92 12.40
CA GLY A 165 12.94 -1.26 13.84
C GLY A 165 11.57 -1.66 14.39
N PHE A 166 10.82 -2.50 13.67
CA PHE A 166 9.52 -2.99 14.15
C PHE A 166 9.76 -3.91 15.35
N ARG A 167 9.21 -3.54 16.52
CA ARG A 167 9.37 -4.36 17.74
C ARG A 167 8.66 -5.71 17.68
N ARG A 168 7.63 -5.82 16.84
CA ARG A 168 6.79 -7.02 16.70
C ARG A 168 6.29 -7.13 15.27
N VAL A 169 6.40 -8.32 14.71
CA VAL A 169 5.95 -8.64 13.35
C VAL A 169 4.98 -9.81 13.42
N GLY A 170 3.90 -9.75 12.65
CA GLY A 170 2.88 -10.77 12.60
C GLY A 170 1.60 -10.23 12.01
N TYR A 171 0.80 -11.08 11.39
CA TYR A 171 -0.44 -10.68 10.74
C TYR A 171 -1.45 -11.83 10.72
N VAL A 172 -2.71 -11.47 10.49
CA VAL A 172 -3.76 -12.43 10.17
C VAL A 172 -4.32 -12.03 8.82
N ARG A 173 -4.40 -12.98 7.88
CA ARG A 173 -5.07 -12.75 6.60
C ARG A 173 -6.56 -12.59 6.87
N LYS A 174 -7.08 -11.36 6.70
CA LYS A 174 -8.49 -11.02 6.94
C LYS A 174 -9.33 -10.92 5.68
N TRP A 175 -8.71 -10.52 4.57
CA TRP A 175 -9.40 -10.12 3.34
C TRP A 175 -8.82 -10.86 2.14
N SER A 176 -8.80 -12.18 2.22
CA SER A 176 -8.71 -13.02 1.02
C SER A 176 -10.04 -12.95 0.29
N ALA A 177 -10.03 -12.77 -1.04
CA ALA A 177 -11.25 -12.79 -1.82
C ALA A 177 -12.00 -14.12 -1.55
N PRO A 178 -13.31 -14.07 -1.28
CA PRO A 178 -14.08 -15.27 -0.93
C PRO A 178 -14.09 -16.29 -2.08
N ALA A 179 -14.02 -15.80 -3.32
CA ALA A 179 -13.77 -16.58 -4.53
C ALA A 179 -12.66 -15.92 -5.35
N ASN A 180 -11.88 -16.71 -6.08
CA ASN A 180 -10.84 -16.22 -7.00
C ASN A 180 -11.15 -16.58 -8.47
N GLU A 181 -12.40 -16.96 -8.76
CA GLU A 181 -12.79 -17.55 -10.05
C GLU A 181 -12.62 -16.60 -11.23
N ILE A 182 -13.02 -15.33 -11.09
CA ILE A 182 -12.89 -14.34 -12.17
C ILE A 182 -11.42 -14.12 -12.49
N LYS A 183 -10.59 -13.91 -11.45
CA LYS A 183 -9.15 -13.74 -11.62
C LYS A 183 -8.52 -14.96 -12.28
N GLN A 184 -8.88 -16.18 -11.87
CA GLN A 184 -8.33 -17.39 -12.51
C GLN A 184 -8.78 -17.50 -13.97
N ARG A 185 -10.07 -17.35 -14.26
CA ARG A 185 -10.59 -17.37 -15.63
C ARG A 185 -9.88 -16.37 -16.55
N VAL A 186 -9.63 -15.16 -16.04
CA VAL A 186 -8.89 -14.13 -16.77
C VAL A 186 -7.43 -14.50 -16.99
N LEU A 187 -6.77 -15.14 -16.03
CA LEU A 187 -5.36 -15.52 -16.15
C LEU A 187 -5.14 -16.80 -16.97
N ASP A 188 -6.10 -17.72 -16.96
CA ASP A 188 -6.06 -19.01 -17.67
C ASP A 188 -6.31 -18.85 -19.17
N ASP A 189 -6.92 -17.74 -19.60
CA ASP A 189 -7.13 -17.41 -21.00
C ASP A 189 -5.91 -16.64 -21.58
N PRO A 190 -5.19 -17.21 -22.58
CA PRO A 190 -4.02 -16.58 -23.18
C PRO A 190 -4.30 -15.20 -23.80
N ALA A 191 -5.49 -14.98 -24.36
CA ALA A 191 -5.85 -13.69 -24.96
C ALA A 191 -5.98 -12.61 -23.89
N ASN A 192 -6.66 -12.93 -22.78
CA ASN A 192 -6.76 -12.03 -21.63
C ASN A 192 -5.40 -11.77 -21.00
N ARG A 193 -4.54 -12.78 -20.93
CA ARG A 193 -3.17 -12.63 -20.42
C ARG A 193 -2.38 -11.63 -21.27
N ALA A 194 -2.45 -11.74 -22.60
CA ALA A 194 -1.79 -10.81 -23.51
C ALA A 194 -2.33 -9.38 -23.36
N LEU A 195 -3.66 -9.20 -23.22
CA LEU A 195 -4.26 -7.88 -22.96
C LEU A 195 -3.74 -7.26 -21.65
N LEU A 196 -3.63 -8.07 -20.59
CA LEU A 196 -3.11 -7.60 -19.30
C LEU A 196 -1.62 -7.23 -19.39
N GLU A 197 -0.80 -8.01 -20.09
CA GLU A 197 0.61 -7.70 -20.29
C GLU A 197 0.78 -6.39 -21.06
N GLU A 198 0.06 -6.23 -22.16
CA GLU A 198 0.08 -5.03 -23.00
C GLU A 198 -0.35 -3.78 -22.23
N ALA A 199 -1.44 -3.87 -21.46
CA ALA A 199 -1.94 -2.77 -20.64
C ALA A 199 -1.05 -2.45 -19.42
N ASN A 200 -0.13 -3.32 -19.04
CA ASN A 200 0.73 -3.12 -17.86
C ASN A 200 2.22 -3.13 -18.21
N ARG A 201 2.59 -2.83 -19.48
CA ARG A 201 4.00 -2.84 -19.95
C ARG A 201 4.95 -2.00 -19.10
N GLU A 202 4.52 -0.81 -18.67
CA GLU A 202 5.36 0.06 -17.84
C GLU A 202 5.51 -0.50 -16.43
N ASP A 203 4.43 -1.06 -15.87
CA ASP A 203 4.49 -1.78 -14.60
C ASP A 203 5.43 -2.99 -14.70
N MET A 204 5.50 -3.67 -15.85
CA MET A 204 6.41 -4.80 -16.07
C MET A 204 7.88 -4.37 -16.08
N VAL A 205 8.20 -3.22 -16.67
CA VAL A 205 9.56 -2.64 -16.64
C VAL A 205 9.98 -2.36 -15.20
N LEU A 206 9.15 -1.63 -14.45
CA LEU A 206 9.40 -1.35 -13.03
C LEU A 206 9.53 -2.64 -12.21
N TYR A 207 8.61 -3.59 -12.38
CA TYR A 207 8.59 -4.80 -11.57
C TYR A 207 9.82 -5.67 -11.82
N ARG A 208 10.28 -5.75 -13.08
CA ARG A 208 11.53 -6.45 -13.42
C ARG A 208 12.73 -5.82 -12.75
N HIS A 209 12.89 -4.49 -12.82
CA HIS A 209 13.96 -3.78 -12.10
C HIS A 209 13.95 -4.08 -10.60
N VAL A 210 12.77 -4.12 -9.98
CA VAL A 210 12.64 -4.44 -8.56
C VAL A 210 13.07 -5.87 -8.25
N LEU A 211 12.74 -6.84 -9.10
CA LEU A 211 13.15 -8.24 -8.90
C LEU A 211 14.64 -8.46 -9.14
N ASP A 212 15.20 -7.79 -10.15
CA ASP A 212 16.58 -8.02 -10.60
C ASP A 212 17.59 -7.23 -9.75
N GLU A 213 17.23 -6.03 -9.29
CA GLU A 213 18.18 -5.11 -8.65
C GLU A 213 17.81 -4.77 -7.18
N VAL A 214 16.56 -4.39 -6.93
CA VAL A 214 16.17 -3.85 -5.61
C VAL A 214 16.01 -4.96 -4.59
N LEU A 215 15.29 -6.03 -4.92
CA LEU A 215 15.03 -7.15 -4.02
C LEU A 215 16.34 -7.83 -3.59
N PRO A 216 17.26 -8.24 -4.49
CA PRO A 216 18.51 -8.87 -4.09
C PRO A 216 19.38 -7.96 -3.21
N ARG A 217 19.40 -6.65 -3.49
CA ARG A 217 20.10 -5.65 -2.67
C ARG A 217 19.53 -5.58 -1.24
N GLN A 218 18.21 -5.60 -1.09
CA GLN A 218 17.56 -5.61 0.22
C GLN A 218 17.78 -6.93 0.97
N GLU A 219 17.77 -8.07 0.27
CA GLU A 219 18.05 -9.38 0.86
C GLU A 219 19.49 -9.46 1.36
N ALA A 220 20.46 -8.99 0.56
CA ALA A 220 21.85 -8.88 0.97
C ALA A 220 22.02 -7.95 2.18
N GLY A 221 21.29 -6.83 2.21
CA GLY A 221 21.28 -5.89 3.33
C GLY A 221 20.67 -6.46 4.62
N TYR A 222 19.76 -7.43 4.52
CA TYR A 222 19.25 -8.18 5.67
C TYR A 222 20.28 -9.19 6.18
N GLY A 223 20.95 -9.87 5.25
CA GLY A 223 21.99 -10.84 5.53
C GLY A 223 21.53 -12.30 5.42
N PRO A 224 22.46 -13.25 5.64
CA PRO A 224 22.27 -14.66 5.29
C PRO A 224 21.21 -15.39 6.12
N SER A 225 20.76 -14.82 7.26
CA SER A 225 19.75 -15.43 8.12
C SER A 225 18.33 -15.35 7.55
N LEU A 226 18.08 -14.52 6.52
CA LEU A 226 16.74 -14.24 6.00
C LEU A 226 15.90 -15.50 5.76
N THR A 227 16.49 -16.51 5.12
CA THR A 227 15.76 -17.76 4.81
C THR A 227 15.32 -18.49 6.09
N ALA A 228 16.19 -18.58 7.09
CA ALA A 228 15.88 -19.21 8.36
C ALA A 228 14.85 -18.39 9.15
N ASP A 229 15.01 -17.06 9.17
CA ASP A 229 14.10 -16.14 9.85
C ASP A 229 12.69 -16.16 9.23
N VAL A 230 12.59 -16.27 7.90
CA VAL A 230 11.32 -16.46 7.19
C VAL A 230 10.66 -17.78 7.57
N ALA A 231 11.42 -18.87 7.67
CA ALA A 231 10.87 -20.17 8.07
C ALA A 231 10.34 -20.12 9.52
N ALA A 232 11.12 -19.56 10.45
CA ALA A 232 10.71 -19.37 11.84
C ALA A 232 9.49 -18.44 11.96
N PHE A 233 9.47 -17.35 11.19
CA PHE A 233 8.34 -16.43 11.15
C PHE A 233 7.07 -17.10 10.64
N LYS A 234 7.14 -17.89 9.56
CA LYS A 234 5.99 -18.62 9.03
C LYS A 234 5.39 -19.55 10.08
N GLU A 235 6.21 -20.26 10.84
CA GLU A 235 5.74 -21.15 11.90
C GLU A 235 5.06 -20.37 13.03
N SER A 236 5.69 -19.30 13.50
CA SER A 236 5.11 -18.40 14.52
C SER A 236 3.79 -17.77 14.06
N ASN A 237 3.72 -17.34 12.80
CA ASN A 237 2.55 -16.65 12.26
C ASN A 237 1.36 -17.60 12.00
N ARG A 238 1.58 -18.91 11.82
CA ARG A 238 0.49 -19.92 11.73
C ARG A 238 -0.39 -19.97 12.98
N ALA A 239 0.20 -19.70 14.15
CA ALA A 239 -0.52 -19.63 15.42
C ALA A 239 -1.36 -18.34 15.57
N MET A 240 -1.17 -17.34 14.70
CA MET A 240 -1.91 -16.08 14.78
C MET A 240 -3.38 -16.27 14.37
N LYS A 241 -4.29 -15.82 15.23
CA LYS A 241 -5.75 -15.83 15.04
C LYS A 241 -6.28 -14.41 15.16
N PRO A 242 -7.45 -14.07 14.57
CA PRO A 242 -8.00 -12.73 14.64
C PRO A 242 -8.11 -12.18 16.09
N ARG A 243 -8.47 -13.03 17.06
CA ARG A 243 -8.50 -12.65 18.49
C ARG A 243 -7.14 -12.17 19.02
N HIS A 244 -6.03 -12.75 18.57
CA HIS A 244 -4.68 -12.34 18.96
C HIS A 244 -4.34 -10.93 18.45
N LEU A 245 -5.03 -10.46 17.40
CA LEU A 245 -4.93 -9.09 16.92
C LEU A 245 -5.85 -8.16 17.72
N TYR A 246 -7.14 -8.49 17.84
CA TYR A 246 -8.15 -7.60 18.41
C TYR A 246 -7.97 -7.35 19.91
N LEU A 247 -7.47 -8.34 20.66
CA LEU A 247 -7.24 -8.22 22.10
C LEU A 247 -5.96 -7.44 22.45
N ARG A 248 -5.17 -7.01 21.45
CA ARG A 248 -3.93 -6.28 21.73
C ARG A 248 -4.24 -4.83 22.13
N PRO A 249 -3.66 -4.33 23.23
CA PRO A 249 -3.83 -2.93 23.64
C PRO A 249 -3.48 -1.92 22.54
N GLY A 250 -2.43 -2.20 21.76
CA GLY A 250 -2.04 -1.36 20.62
C GLY A 250 -3.11 -1.28 19.54
N TYR A 251 -3.81 -2.38 19.25
CA TYR A 251 -4.90 -2.41 18.28
C TYR A 251 -6.13 -1.68 18.80
N ALA A 252 -6.54 -1.94 20.04
CA ALA A 252 -7.65 -1.23 20.69
C ALA A 252 -7.41 0.28 20.71
N TRP A 253 -6.17 0.69 21.04
CA TRP A 253 -5.77 2.10 21.02
C TRP A 253 -5.79 2.72 19.63
N TYR A 254 -5.35 1.99 18.60
CA TYR A 254 -5.51 2.40 17.21
C TYR A 254 -6.99 2.64 16.87
N VAL A 255 -7.87 1.69 17.19
CA VAL A 255 -9.32 1.81 16.90
C VAL A 255 -9.93 3.00 17.63
N ALA A 256 -9.62 3.18 18.92
CA ALA A 256 -10.13 4.29 19.71
C ALA A 256 -9.70 5.64 19.12
N LYS A 257 -8.40 5.81 18.82
CA LYS A 257 -7.89 7.03 18.18
C LYS A 257 -8.49 7.27 16.80
N TRP A 258 -8.68 6.22 16.01
CA TRP A 258 -9.27 6.36 14.69
C TRP A 258 -10.71 6.87 14.79
N ARG A 259 -11.54 6.29 15.66
CA ARG A 259 -12.95 6.68 15.84
C ARG A 259 -13.13 8.05 16.51
N ILE A 260 -12.27 8.39 17.48
CA ILE A 260 -12.43 9.62 18.28
C ILE A 260 -11.76 10.83 17.61
N ALA A 261 -10.62 10.62 16.95
CA ALA A 261 -9.82 11.71 16.39
C ALA A 261 -9.86 11.74 14.86
N TYR A 262 -9.41 10.67 14.19
CA TYR A 262 -9.17 10.72 12.75
C TYR A 262 -10.45 10.78 11.93
N GLN A 263 -11.40 9.87 12.17
CA GLN A 263 -12.66 9.81 11.43
C GLN A 263 -13.45 11.14 11.55
N PRO A 264 -13.69 11.69 12.76
CA PRO A 264 -14.35 13.00 12.89
C PRO A 264 -13.56 14.15 12.27
N TRP A 265 -12.23 14.04 12.19
CA TRP A 265 -11.39 15.03 11.52
C TRP A 265 -11.56 14.99 10.00
N VAL A 266 -11.60 13.80 9.38
CA VAL A 266 -11.89 13.62 7.95
C VAL A 266 -13.33 14.03 7.62
N ASP A 267 -14.31 13.61 8.43
CA ASP A 267 -15.73 13.89 8.17
C ASP A 267 -16.02 15.39 8.21
N ARG A 268 -15.47 16.12 9.20
CA ARG A 268 -15.59 17.59 9.26
C ARG A 268 -14.93 18.28 8.07
N ALA A 269 -13.79 17.74 7.62
CA ALA A 269 -13.09 18.29 6.48
C ALA A 269 -13.88 18.11 5.17
N ARG A 270 -14.45 16.93 4.95
CA ARG A 270 -15.31 16.64 3.79
C ARG A 270 -16.55 17.52 3.78
N ALA A 271 -17.25 17.62 4.91
CA ALA A 271 -18.40 18.50 5.06
C ALA A 271 -18.07 19.99 4.80
N ALA A 272 -16.86 20.44 5.14
CA ALA A 272 -16.41 21.80 4.82
C ALA A 272 -16.10 21.99 3.33
N ALA A 273 -15.49 21.00 2.67
CA ALA A 273 -15.21 21.02 1.23
C ALA A 273 -16.51 21.01 0.40
N ASP A 274 -17.51 20.23 0.81
CA ASP A 274 -18.81 20.15 0.13
C ASP A 274 -19.57 21.48 0.20
N ARG A 275 -19.48 22.20 1.33
CA ARG A 275 -20.07 23.55 1.48
C ARG A 275 -19.43 24.62 0.59
N VAL A 276 -18.17 24.44 0.20
CA VAL A 276 -17.48 25.36 -0.72
C VAL A 276 -17.83 25.05 -2.18
N ARG A 277 -18.21 23.79 -2.49
CA ARG A 277 -18.57 23.35 -3.84
C ARG A 277 -20.04 23.60 -4.23
N GLN A 278 -20.90 23.92 -3.27
CA GLN A 278 -22.24 24.44 -3.54
C GLN A 278 -22.26 25.96 -3.31
N PRO A 279 -21.93 26.79 -4.31
CA PRO A 279 -22.33 28.18 -4.23
C PRO A 279 -23.86 28.23 -4.32
N VAL A 280 -24.44 29.06 -3.45
CA VAL A 280 -25.85 29.47 -3.49
C VAL A 280 -26.24 29.93 -4.89
#